data_AF-A0A949BUY0-F1
#
_entry.id   AF-A0A949BUY0-F1
#
_cell.length_a   1.000
_cell.length_b   1.000
_cell.length_c   1.000
_cell.angle_alpha   90.00
_cell.angle_beta   90.00
_cell.angle_gamma   90.00
#
_symmetry.space_group_name_H-M   'P 1'
#
loop_
_entity.id
_entity.type
_entity.pdbx_description
1 polymer ?
#
loop_
_entity_poly.entity_id
_entity_poly.type
_entity_poly.pdbx_seq_one_letter_code
_entity_poly.pdbx_strand_id
1 'polypeptide(L)'
;MDRDRKMRYIFGPVPSRRLGISLGVDLISYKTCTFNCIYCQLGRTTNQTLKRNEYVKAQDILKELRQFLKSPNSPSGTSSPLGTRGELLTPNYITLSGSGEPTLNSKIGEIISRIKKMTSIPVAVLTNGSLLYRKEVRDNLKKA
;
A
#
# COMPACT_ATOMS: atom_id res chain seq x y z
N MET A 1 -12.37 -0.92 16.04
CA MET A 1 -10.98 -1.31 15.70
C MET A 1 -11.01 -2.81 15.57
N ASP A 2 -11.14 -3.31 14.35
CA ASP A 2 -11.36 -4.74 14.08
C ASP A 2 -10.14 -5.56 14.53
N ARG A 3 -10.38 -6.55 15.39
CA ARG A 3 -9.35 -7.40 16.00
C ARG A 3 -8.99 -8.64 15.17
N ASP A 4 -9.48 -8.75 13.94
CA ASP A 4 -9.37 -9.95 13.08
C ASP A 4 -8.45 -9.79 11.85
N ARG A 5 -7.63 -8.74 11.80
CA ARG A 5 -6.76 -8.53 10.62
C ARG A 5 -5.51 -9.41 10.71
N LYS A 6 -5.53 -10.56 10.01
CA LYS A 6 -4.40 -11.50 9.84
C LYS A 6 -3.12 -10.85 9.29
N MET A 7 -3.23 -9.63 8.76
CA MET A 7 -2.19 -8.85 8.08
C MET A 7 -2.23 -7.39 8.57
N ARG A 8 -1.10 -6.84 9.04
CA ARG A 8 -1.03 -5.47 9.59
C ARG A 8 -0.87 -4.39 8.54
N TYR A 9 -0.06 -4.64 7.51
CA TYR A 9 0.32 -3.68 6.49
C TYR A 9 -0.40 -3.92 5.15
N ILE A 10 -0.95 -5.11 4.95
CA ILE A 10 -1.67 -5.48 3.74
C ILE A 10 -3.18 -5.42 4.00
N PHE A 11 -3.94 -4.85 3.07
CA PHE A 11 -5.41 -4.84 3.09
C PHE A 11 -5.99 -5.13 1.72
N GLY A 12 -7.21 -5.68 1.70
CA GLY A 12 -7.84 -6.15 0.48
C GLY A 12 -7.46 -7.60 0.15
N PRO A 13 -7.64 -8.03 -1.12
CA PRO A 13 -7.91 -7.21 -2.30
C PRO A 13 -9.28 -6.50 -2.23
N VAL A 14 -9.35 -5.26 -2.71
CA VAL A 14 -10.61 -4.48 -2.74
C VAL A 14 -10.93 -4.00 -4.16
N PRO A 15 -12.21 -3.90 -4.53
CA PRO A 15 -12.61 -3.28 -5.79
C PRO A 15 -12.30 -1.77 -5.75
N SER A 16 -11.30 -1.36 -6.53
CA SER A 16 -10.96 0.02 -6.80
C SER A 16 -11.70 0.51 -8.05
N ARG A 17 -12.42 1.62 -7.91
CA ARG A 17 -13.07 2.29 -9.04
C ARG A 17 -12.09 2.70 -10.16
N ARG A 18 -10.81 2.90 -9.83
CA ARG A 18 -9.78 3.41 -10.76
C ARG A 18 -8.85 2.32 -11.30
N LEU A 19 -8.66 1.24 -10.54
CA LEU A 19 -7.57 0.27 -10.77
C LEU A 19 -8.07 -1.19 -10.84
N GLY A 20 -9.38 -1.42 -10.92
CA GLY A 20 -9.93 -2.78 -10.85
C GLY A 20 -9.75 -3.37 -9.45
N ILE A 21 -9.42 -4.65 -9.34
CA ILE A 21 -9.11 -5.27 -8.04
C ILE A 21 -7.71 -4.82 -7.60
N SER A 22 -7.60 -4.18 -6.44
CA SER A 22 -6.33 -3.66 -5.92
C SER A 22 -6.01 -4.26 -4.56
N LEU A 23 -4.76 -4.68 -4.38
CA LEU A 23 -4.19 -5.02 -3.08
C LEU A 23 -3.55 -3.77 -2.48
N GLY A 24 -3.97 -3.37 -1.28
CA GLY A 24 -3.43 -2.21 -0.59
C GLY A 24 -2.22 -2.56 0.26
N VAL A 25 -1.20 -1.70 0.23
CA VAL A 25 0.01 -1.81 1.05
C VAL A 25 0.23 -0.50 1.80
N ASP A 26 0.17 -0.56 3.13
CA ASP A 26 0.31 0.58 4.01
C ASP A 26 1.77 0.77 4.45
N LEU A 27 2.32 1.94 4.11
CA LEU A 27 3.72 2.29 4.35
C LEU A 27 3.90 3.19 5.58
N ILE A 28 2.80 3.64 6.18
CA ILE A 28 2.80 4.79 7.06
C ILE A 28 2.01 4.47 8.32
N SER A 29 2.44 5.04 9.46
CA SER A 29 1.67 4.95 10.71
C SER A 29 0.33 5.68 10.56
N TYR A 30 -0.71 5.20 11.24
CA TYR A 30 -2.07 5.75 11.15
C TYR A 30 -2.08 7.28 11.26
N LYS A 31 -2.69 7.93 10.25
CA LYS A 31 -2.88 9.38 10.17
C LYS A 31 -1.59 10.21 10.28
N THR A 32 -0.47 9.67 9.77
CA THR A 32 0.76 10.43 9.50
C THR A 32 0.75 10.96 8.06
N CYS A 33 0.61 12.28 7.89
CA CYS A 33 0.40 12.87 6.57
C CYS A 33 0.99 14.28 6.51
N THR A 34 1.23 14.79 5.31
CA THR A 34 1.63 16.18 5.08
C THR A 34 0.44 17.16 5.18
N PHE A 35 -0.78 16.66 4.98
CA PHE A 35 -2.03 17.43 5.02
C PHE A 35 -2.97 16.98 6.15
N ASN A 36 -3.85 17.90 6.56
CA ASN A 36 -4.98 17.63 7.45
C ASN A 36 -6.31 17.93 6.75
N CYS A 37 -6.60 17.18 5.67
CA CYS A 37 -7.79 17.39 4.85
C CYS A 37 -9.08 17.14 5.64
N ILE A 38 -10.00 18.11 5.64
CA ILE A 38 -11.31 18.01 6.31
C ILE A 38 -12.18 16.86 5.77
N TYR A 39 -11.96 16.47 4.51
CA TYR A 39 -12.68 15.40 3.81
C TYR A 39 -11.98 14.03 3.89
N CYS A 40 -10.94 13.88 4.72
CA CYS A 40 -10.22 12.60 4.80
C CYS A 40 -11.11 11.52 5.45
N GLN A 41 -11.39 10.44 4.73
CA GLN A 41 -12.19 9.31 5.24
C GLN A 41 -11.62 8.65 6.51
N LEU A 42 -10.32 8.81 6.77
CA LEU A 42 -9.65 8.30 7.97
C LEU A 42 -9.74 9.26 9.16
N GLY A 43 -10.39 10.41 9.01
CA GLY A 43 -10.54 11.43 10.04
C GLY A 43 -9.36 12.39 10.13
N ARG A 44 -9.21 13.05 11.28
CA ARG A 44 -8.21 14.11 11.52
C ARG A 44 -6.78 13.56 11.56
N THR A 45 -5.84 14.29 10.99
CA THR A 45 -4.41 13.96 11.01
C THR A 45 -3.87 14.07 12.44
N THR A 46 -3.27 12.99 12.95
CA THR A 46 -2.71 12.91 14.31
C THR A 46 -1.22 13.26 14.32
N ASN A 47 -0.54 13.08 13.19
CA ASN A 47 0.86 13.43 13.02
C ASN A 47 1.06 14.14 11.67
N GLN A 48 0.99 15.48 11.69
CA GLN A 48 1.22 16.28 10.49
C GLN A 48 2.71 16.59 10.34
N THR A 49 3.33 16.16 9.23
CA THR A 49 4.78 16.28 9.06
C THR A 49 5.21 16.26 7.60
N LEU A 50 6.34 16.90 7.31
CA LEU A 50 7.07 16.85 6.03
C LEU A 50 8.37 16.02 6.12
N LYS A 51 8.67 15.47 7.32
CA LYS A 51 9.88 14.69 7.56
C LYS A 51 9.70 13.28 7.00
N ARG A 52 10.55 12.90 6.06
CA ARG A 52 10.57 11.53 5.56
C ARG A 52 11.30 10.63 6.55
N ASN A 53 10.73 9.49 6.89
CA ASN A 53 11.33 8.51 7.79
C ASN A 53 10.83 7.09 7.44
N GLU A 54 11.45 6.06 7.99
CA GLU A 54 10.95 4.69 7.89
C GLU A 54 9.85 4.46 8.96
N TYR A 55 8.67 5.06 8.74
CA TYR A 55 7.53 4.97 9.67
C TYR A 55 7.05 3.54 9.90
N VAL A 56 7.14 2.73 8.85
CA VAL A 56 6.99 1.28 8.89
C VAL A 56 8.22 0.69 8.22
N LYS A 57 8.82 -0.32 8.85
CA LYS A 57 10.00 -1.00 8.33
C LYS A 57 9.69 -1.67 7.00
N ALA A 58 10.51 -1.40 5.98
CA ALA A 58 10.33 -1.99 4.65
C ALA A 58 10.35 -3.53 4.70
N GLN A 59 11.19 -4.09 5.57
CA GLN A 59 11.31 -5.54 5.74
C GLN A 59 10.00 -6.17 6.24
N ASP A 60 9.29 -5.53 7.17
CA ASP A 60 8.06 -6.06 7.74
C ASP A 60 6.93 -6.08 6.69
N ILE A 61 6.79 -4.99 5.94
CA ILE A 61 5.85 -4.87 4.81
C ILE A 61 6.11 -5.98 3.78
N LEU A 62 7.37 -6.13 3.37
CA LEU A 62 7.74 -7.05 2.30
C LEU A 62 7.65 -8.53 2.74
N LYS A 63 7.88 -8.81 4.02
CA LYS A 63 7.64 -10.13 4.60
C LYS A 63 6.16 -10.48 4.55
N GLU A 64 5.29 -9.56 4.98
CA GLU A 64 3.85 -9.74 5.00
C GLU A 64 3.27 -9.88 3.59
N LEU A 65 3.71 -9.04 2.65
CA LEU A 65 3.32 -9.14 1.25
C LEU A 65 3.76 -10.48 0.64
N ARG A 66 4.99 -10.95 0.93
CA ARG A 66 5.46 -12.26 0.45
C ARG A 66 4.59 -13.39 0.97
N GLN A 67 4.20 -13.32 2.24
CA GLN A 67 3.31 -14.30 2.84
C GLN A 67 1.93 -14.27 2.17
N PHE A 68 1.39 -13.08 1.89
CA PHE A 68 0.15 -12.93 1.16
C PHE A 68 0.22 -13.55 -0.24
N LEU A 69 1.27 -13.21 -1.02
CA LEU A 69 1.46 -13.72 -2.39
C LEU A 69 1.73 -15.23 -2.47
N LYS A 70 2.24 -15.85 -1.40
CA LYS A 70 2.49 -17.31 -1.34
C LYS A 70 1.35 -18.13 -0.75
N SER A 71 0.41 -17.48 -0.05
CA SER A 71 -0.71 -18.16 0.59
C SER A 71 -1.54 -18.92 -0.44
N PRO A 72 -2.16 -20.08 -0.13
CA PRO A 72 -3.15 -20.71 -1.02
C PRO A 72 -4.36 -19.80 -1.31
N ASN A 73 -4.60 -18.80 -0.44
CA ASN A 73 -5.54 -17.70 -0.65
C ASN A 73 -4.95 -16.52 -1.45
N SER A 74 -3.80 -16.73 -2.08
CA SER A 74 -3.19 -15.78 -3.01
C SER A 74 -3.91 -15.83 -4.36
N PRO A 75 -3.91 -14.73 -5.14
CA PRO A 75 -4.26 -14.69 -6.57
C PRO A 75 -3.86 -15.89 -7.44
N SER A 76 -2.80 -16.61 -7.08
CA SER A 76 -2.24 -17.74 -7.83
C SER A 76 -2.52 -19.12 -7.23
N GLY A 77 -3.26 -19.21 -6.11
CA GLY A 77 -3.63 -20.47 -5.45
C GLY A 77 -5.07 -20.86 -5.72
N THR A 78 -5.36 -22.17 -5.63
CA THR A 78 -6.68 -22.79 -5.85
C THR A 78 -7.78 -22.33 -4.88
N SER A 79 -7.49 -21.43 -3.93
CA SER A 79 -8.43 -20.93 -2.94
C SER A 79 -8.30 -19.42 -2.69
N SER A 80 -8.11 -18.58 -3.71
CA SER A 80 -8.23 -17.11 -3.53
C SER A 80 -9.54 -16.74 -2.83
N PRO A 81 -9.57 -15.64 -2.04
CA PRO A 81 -10.82 -15.15 -1.48
C PRO A 81 -11.80 -14.93 -2.62
N LEU A 82 -12.92 -15.64 -2.54
CA LEU A 82 -14.00 -15.54 -3.48
C LEU A 82 -14.64 -14.16 -3.31
N GLY A 83 -14.69 -13.37 -4.38
CA GLY A 83 -15.51 -12.17 -4.40
C GLY A 83 -16.97 -12.53 -4.13
N THR A 84 -17.81 -11.54 -3.84
CA THR A 84 -19.25 -11.71 -3.55
C THR A 84 -20.01 -12.47 -4.66
N ARG A 85 -19.42 -12.62 -5.84
CA ARG A 85 -19.97 -13.29 -7.03
C ARG A 85 -19.28 -14.61 -7.39
N GLY A 86 -18.42 -15.16 -6.52
CA GLY A 86 -17.77 -16.44 -6.82
C GLY A 86 -16.43 -16.34 -7.57
N GLU A 87 -15.90 -15.13 -7.79
CA GLU A 87 -14.71 -14.89 -8.62
C GLU A 87 -13.40 -14.89 -7.83
N LEU A 88 -12.33 -15.38 -8.47
CA LEU A 88 -10.97 -15.38 -7.94
C LEU A 88 -10.44 -13.93 -7.90
N LEU A 89 -10.28 -13.36 -6.70
CA LEU A 89 -9.81 -11.97 -6.55
C LEU A 89 -8.31 -11.84 -6.79
N THR A 90 -7.91 -11.84 -8.06
CA THR A 90 -6.53 -11.54 -8.44
C THR A 90 -6.30 -10.03 -8.52
N PRO A 91 -5.35 -9.45 -7.76
CA PRO A 91 -5.08 -8.04 -7.84
C PRO A 91 -4.56 -7.65 -9.23
N ASN A 92 -5.24 -6.71 -9.87
CA ASN A 92 -4.74 -6.02 -11.05
C ASN A 92 -3.62 -5.06 -10.70
N TYR A 93 -3.61 -4.51 -9.48
CA TYR A 93 -2.59 -3.61 -8.97
C TYR A 93 -2.22 -3.89 -7.50
N ILE A 94 -0.95 -3.64 -7.16
CA ILE A 94 -0.50 -3.44 -5.78
C ILE A 94 -0.38 -1.95 -5.55
N THR A 95 -1.23 -1.39 -4.68
CA THR A 95 -1.33 0.05 -4.47
C THR A 95 -0.72 0.46 -3.12
N LEU A 96 0.33 1.28 -3.16
CA LEU A 96 0.93 1.89 -1.98
C LEU A 96 0.04 3.07 -1.54
N SER A 97 -0.69 2.86 -0.44
CA SER A 97 -1.70 3.79 0.09
C SER A 97 -2.14 3.35 1.49
N GLY A 98 -3.10 4.03 2.10
CA GLY A 98 -3.70 3.58 3.35
C GLY A 98 -3.72 4.70 4.37
N SER A 99 -2.91 4.57 5.43
CA SER A 99 -2.97 5.37 6.65
C SER A 99 -2.58 6.84 6.52
N GLY A 100 -1.96 7.26 5.42
CA GLY A 100 -1.37 8.58 5.30
C GLY A 100 -0.75 8.84 3.94
N GLU A 101 0.20 9.77 3.89
CA GLU A 101 0.91 10.11 2.65
C GLU A 101 2.09 9.13 2.45
N PRO A 102 2.02 8.18 1.48
CA PRO A 102 3.01 7.12 1.34
C PRO A 102 4.42 7.63 1.03
N THR A 103 4.56 8.79 0.38
CA THR A 103 5.88 9.38 0.05
C THR A 103 6.68 9.83 1.28
N LEU A 104 6.04 9.92 2.45
CA LEU A 104 6.73 10.13 3.74
C LEU A 104 7.60 8.94 4.14
N ASN A 105 7.34 7.73 3.62
CA ASN A 105 8.22 6.59 3.91
C ASN A 105 9.53 6.74 3.11
N SER A 106 10.65 6.89 3.81
CA SER A 106 11.96 7.08 3.18
C SER A 106 12.40 5.87 2.34
N LYS A 107 11.86 4.68 2.62
CA LYS A 107 12.15 3.42 1.93
C LYS A 107 11.19 3.08 0.79
N ILE A 108 10.26 3.96 0.42
CA ILE A 108 9.25 3.68 -0.63
C ILE A 108 9.87 3.16 -1.94
N GLY A 109 11.00 3.71 -2.39
CA GLY A 109 11.68 3.24 -3.59
C GLY A 109 12.29 1.84 -3.48
N GLU A 110 12.77 1.45 -2.30
CA GLU A 110 13.22 0.08 -2.02
C GLU A 110 12.04 -0.89 -2.04
N ILE A 111 10.94 -0.51 -1.37
CA ILE A 111 9.71 -1.29 -1.29
C ILE A 111 9.20 -1.57 -2.69
N ILE A 112 9.02 -0.55 -3.53
CA ILE A 112 8.58 -0.70 -4.92
C ILE A 112 9.49 -1.67 -5.69
N SER A 113 10.81 -1.47 -5.62
CA SER A 113 11.77 -2.30 -6.35
C SER A 113 11.70 -3.77 -5.92
N ARG A 114 11.49 -4.03 -4.63
CA ARG A 114 11.39 -5.39 -4.09
C ARG A 114 10.04 -6.04 -4.41
N ILE A 115 8.94 -5.27 -4.47
CA ILE A 115 7.64 -5.78 -4.91
C ILE A 115 7.72 -6.26 -6.36
N LYS A 116 8.30 -5.46 -7.26
CA LYS A 116 8.46 -5.84 -8.68
C LYS A 116 9.32 -7.09 -8.90
N LYS A 117 10.22 -7.41 -7.96
CA LYS A 117 11.00 -8.66 -7.99
C LYS A 117 10.21 -9.87 -7.46
N MET A 118 9.08 -9.65 -6.78
CA MET A 118 8.27 -10.70 -6.17
C MET A 118 7.07 -11.10 -7.03
N THR A 119 6.61 -10.24 -7.94
CA THR A 119 5.42 -10.46 -8.76
C THR A 119 5.44 -9.57 -10.01
N SER A 120 4.70 -9.99 -11.05
CA SER A 120 4.44 -9.21 -12.26
C SER A 120 3.27 -8.23 -12.12
N ILE A 121 2.54 -8.24 -11.01
CA ILE A 121 1.43 -7.30 -10.77
C ILE A 121 1.98 -5.86 -10.72
N PRO A 122 1.45 -4.91 -11.50
CA PRO A 122 1.93 -3.54 -11.52
C PRO A 122 1.73 -2.82 -10.18
N VAL A 123 2.63 -1.90 -9.87
CA VAL A 123 2.60 -1.11 -8.63
C VAL A 123 2.03 0.27 -8.91
N ALA A 124 1.06 0.70 -8.11
CA ALA A 124 0.53 2.06 -8.13
C ALA A 124 0.84 2.78 -6.81
N VAL A 125 0.95 4.11 -6.85
CA VAL A 125 1.12 4.94 -5.64
C VAL A 125 0.05 6.01 -5.62
N LEU A 126 -0.75 6.05 -4.55
CA LEU A 126 -1.72 7.13 -4.33
C LEU A 126 -1.10 8.18 -3.41
N THR A 127 -0.73 9.32 -3.99
CA THR A 127 -0.09 10.43 -3.28
C THR A 127 -0.92 11.70 -3.39
N ASN A 128 -0.85 12.54 -2.35
CA ASN A 128 -1.40 13.90 -2.37
C ASN A 128 -0.50 14.91 -3.10
N GLY A 129 0.68 14.48 -3.56
CA GLY A 129 1.58 15.30 -4.38
C GLY A 129 2.47 16.28 -3.61
N SER A 130 2.25 16.47 -2.31
CA SER A 130 2.93 17.50 -1.50
C SER A 130 4.46 17.40 -1.44
N LEU A 131 5.04 16.21 -1.64
CA LEU A 131 6.49 15.99 -1.64
C LEU A 131 7.10 15.85 -3.04
N LEU A 132 6.32 15.97 -4.11
CA LEU A 132 6.80 15.77 -5.48
C LEU A 132 7.79 16.83 -5.95
N TYR A 133 7.91 17.97 -5.26
CA TYR A 133 8.95 18.96 -5.53
C TYR A 133 10.37 18.41 -5.24
N ARG A 134 10.49 17.40 -4.37
CA ARG A 134 11.78 16.77 -4.05
C ARG A 134 12.20 15.77 -5.12
N LYS A 135 13.38 15.97 -5.71
CA LYS A 135 13.94 15.07 -6.76
C LYS A 135 13.99 13.62 -6.30
N GLU A 136 14.48 13.38 -5.08
CA GLU A 136 14.55 12.05 -4.46
C GLU A 136 13.19 11.32 -4.39
N VAL A 137 12.09 12.04 -4.17
CA VAL A 137 10.75 11.44 -4.12
C VAL A 137 10.33 11.03 -5.53
N ARG A 138 10.53 11.90 -6.52
CA ARG A 138 10.24 11.58 -7.93
C ARG A 138 11.07 10.38 -8.40
N ASP A 139 12.36 10.34 -8.07
CA ASP A 139 13.24 9.23 -8.46
C ASP A 139 12.84 7.90 -7.80
N ASN A 140 12.34 7.95 -6.56
CA ASN A 140 11.78 6.76 -5.91
C ASN A 140 10.47 6.31 -6.55
N LEU A 141 9.59 7.23 -6.93
CA LEU A 141 8.29 6.93 -7.55
C LEU A 141 8.41 6.44 -9.00
N LYS A 142 9.42 6.86 -9.77
CA LYS A 142 9.72 6.33 -11.11
C LYS A 142 9.99 4.84 -11.14
N LYS A 143 10.23 4.21 -9.99
CA LYS A 143 10.43 2.77 -9.88
C LYS A 143 9.09 2.00 -9.92
N ALA A 144 7.96 2.68 -9.71
CA ALA A 144 6.61 2.09 -9.64
C ALA A 144 6.19 1.47 -10.97
#